data_AF-W1XNU1-F1
#
_entry.id   AF-W1XNU1-F1
#
_cell.length_a   1.000
_cell.length_b   1.000
_cell.length_c   1.000
_cell.angle_alpha   90.00
_cell.angle_beta   90.00
_cell.angle_gamma   90.00
#
_symmetry.space_group_name_H-M   'P 1'
#
loop_
_entity.id
_entity.type
_entity.pdbx_description
1 polymer ?
#
loop_
_entity_poly.entity_id
_entity_poly.type
_entity_poly.pdbx_seq_one_letter_code
_entity_poly.pdbx_strand_id
1 'polypeptide(L)'
;SRARPFVHIMQDKDIEENYHAQFMEQALHQAGFETRILRGLDELGWDAAGQLIDGEGRLVNCVWKTWAWETAFDQIREVSDREFAAVPIRTGHPQNEVRLIDVLLRPEVLVFEPLWTVIPGNKA
;
A
#
# COMPACT_ATOMS: atom_id res chain seq x y z
N SER A 1 -7.78 10.41 -22.89
CA SER A 1 -6.84 11.15 -22.04
C SER A 1 -6.06 10.14 -21.23
N ARG A 2 -4.75 9.96 -21.46
CA ARG A 2 -3.92 9.04 -20.65
C ARG A 2 -3.15 9.89 -19.64
N ALA A 3 -3.84 10.43 -18.64
CA ALA A 3 -3.14 10.92 -17.45
C ALA A 3 -2.38 9.73 -16.87
N ARG A 4 -1.06 9.89 -16.66
CA ARG A 4 -0.27 8.84 -16.02
C ARG A 4 -0.72 8.77 -14.55
N PRO A 5 -0.99 7.59 -13.99
CA PRO A 5 -1.46 7.46 -12.62
C PRO A 5 -0.43 8.05 -11.65
N PHE A 6 -0.90 8.70 -10.59
CA PHE A 6 -0.07 9.10 -9.46
C PHE A 6 0.36 7.84 -8.70
N VAL A 7 1.63 7.71 -8.30
CA VAL A 7 2.12 6.52 -7.59
C VAL A 7 2.49 6.85 -6.15
N HIS A 8 1.81 6.20 -5.20
CA HIS A 8 2.17 6.25 -3.79
C HIS A 8 3.28 5.24 -3.49
N ILE A 9 4.41 5.71 -2.99
CA ILE A 9 5.58 4.90 -2.62
C ILE A 9 5.47 4.64 -1.12
N MET A 10 5.04 3.46 -0.72
CA MET A 10 4.85 3.08 0.68
C MET A 10 6.11 2.45 1.25
N GLN A 11 6.56 2.94 2.39
CA GLN A 11 7.66 2.35 3.15
C GLN A 11 7.33 2.24 4.64
N ASP A 12 8.06 1.40 5.36
CA ASP A 12 7.97 1.37 6.82
C ASP A 12 8.67 2.59 7.43
N LYS A 13 8.55 2.78 8.74
CA LYS A 13 9.28 3.78 9.52
C LYS A 13 10.73 3.34 9.79
N ASP A 14 11.35 2.62 8.85
CA ASP A 14 12.76 2.23 8.89
C ASP A 14 13.59 3.19 8.03
N ILE A 15 14.69 3.69 8.60
CA ILE A 15 15.60 4.59 7.90
C ILE A 15 16.36 3.89 6.78
N GLU A 16 16.60 2.58 6.89
CA GLU A 16 17.31 1.77 5.88
C GLU A 16 16.52 1.65 4.58
N GLU A 17 15.19 1.76 4.64
CA GLU A 17 14.31 1.70 3.46
C GLU A 17 14.29 2.99 2.63
N ASN A 18 14.68 4.14 3.21
CA ASN A 18 14.59 5.44 2.54
C ASN A 18 15.35 5.49 1.21
N TYR A 19 16.49 4.81 1.12
CA TYR A 19 17.27 4.76 -0.10
C TYR A 19 16.48 4.11 -1.25
N HIS A 20 15.77 3.03 -0.97
CA HIS A 20 14.96 2.30 -1.96
C HIS A 20 13.77 3.15 -2.43
N ALA A 21 13.07 3.78 -1.49
CA ALA A 21 11.96 4.67 -1.80
C ALA A 21 12.38 5.87 -2.65
N GLN A 22 13.50 6.53 -2.30
CA GLN A 22 14.03 7.66 -3.07
C GLN A 22 14.53 7.25 -4.45
N PHE A 23 15.20 6.09 -4.56
CA PHE A 23 15.63 5.57 -5.85
C PHE A 23 14.44 5.33 -6.78
N MET A 24 13.39 4.71 -6.27
CA MET A 24 12.17 4.46 -7.05
C MET A 24 11.39 5.73 -7.37
N GLU A 25 11.33 6.69 -6.46
CA GLU A 25 10.79 8.02 -6.72
C GLU A 25 11.49 8.69 -7.91
N GLN A 26 12.83 8.65 -7.95
CA GLN A 26 13.60 9.19 -9.07
C GLN A 26 13.31 8.45 -10.38
N ALA A 27 13.23 7.12 -10.36
CA ALA A 27 12.93 6.33 -11.54
C ALA A 27 11.51 6.61 -12.09
N LEU A 28 10.52 6.74 -11.20
CA LEU A 28 9.14 7.06 -11.55
C LEU A 28 9.02 8.48 -12.12
N HIS A 29 9.68 9.47 -11.51
CA HIS A 29 9.75 10.83 -12.04
C HIS A 29 10.39 10.88 -13.43
N GLN A 30 11.48 10.14 -13.66
CA GLN A 30 12.11 10.04 -14.99
C GLN A 30 11.19 9.38 -16.03
N ALA A 31 10.37 8.43 -15.60
CA ALA A 31 9.32 7.82 -16.42
C ALA A 31 8.06 8.72 -16.53
N GLY A 32 8.07 9.93 -15.96
CA GLY A 32 7.03 10.95 -16.06
C GLY A 32 5.80 10.72 -15.18
N PHE A 33 5.93 9.91 -14.13
CA PHE A 33 4.89 9.74 -13.11
C PHE A 33 5.08 10.77 -11.99
N GLU A 34 3.98 11.28 -11.45
CA GLU A 34 3.98 12.01 -10.18
C GLU A 34 3.91 11.01 -9.03
N THR A 35 4.60 11.30 -7.92
CA THR A 35 4.70 10.38 -6.80
C THR A 35 4.60 11.07 -5.44
N ARG A 36 4.32 10.28 -4.40
CA ARG A 36 4.51 10.67 -3.00
C ARG A 36 4.99 9.50 -2.19
N ILE A 37 6.01 9.73 -1.37
CA ILE A 37 6.46 8.76 -0.36
C ILE A 37 5.53 8.85 0.85
N LEU A 38 4.96 7.72 1.25
CA LEU A 38 4.17 7.55 2.47
C LEU A 38 4.97 6.72 3.47
N ARG A 39 5.20 7.27 4.67
CA ARG A 39 5.97 6.60 5.73
C ARG A 39 5.05 6.00 6.77
N GLY A 40 4.97 4.66 6.81
CA GLY A 40 3.95 3.96 7.57
C GLY A 40 2.54 4.21 7.02
N LEU A 41 1.54 4.15 7.90
CA LEU A 41 0.12 4.24 7.53
C LEU A 41 -0.58 5.48 8.11
N ASP A 42 0.12 6.30 8.89
CA ASP A 42 -0.47 7.42 9.63
C ASP A 42 -1.07 8.50 8.72
N GLU A 43 -0.55 8.63 7.50
CA GLU A 43 -1.02 9.59 6.50
C GLU A 43 -2.18 9.04 5.66
N LEU A 44 -2.64 7.81 5.91
CA LEU A 44 -3.74 7.18 5.17
C LEU A 44 -5.05 7.30 5.95
N GLY A 45 -6.13 7.52 5.21
CA GLY A 45 -7.47 7.62 5.79
C GLY A 45 -8.56 7.19 4.82
N TRP A 46 -9.79 7.22 5.34
CA TRP A 46 -10.99 7.01 4.55
C TRP A 46 -11.72 8.33 4.38
N ASP A 47 -12.08 8.66 3.14
CA ASP A 47 -12.98 9.79 2.88
C ASP A 47 -14.43 9.46 3.27
N ALA A 48 -15.33 10.44 3.12
CA ALA A 48 -16.75 10.28 3.43
C ALA A 48 -17.46 9.26 2.51
N ALA A 49 -16.89 8.95 1.34
CA ALA A 49 -17.37 7.95 0.41
C ALA A 49 -16.74 6.56 0.64
N GLY A 50 -15.86 6.42 1.63
CA GLY A 50 -15.17 5.18 1.95
C GLY A 50 -13.98 4.86 1.05
N GLN A 51 -13.48 5.84 0.29
CA GLN A 51 -12.32 5.71 -0.57
C GLN A 51 -11.04 5.90 0.24
N LEU A 52 -10.00 5.14 -0.13
CA LEU A 52 -8.69 5.25 0.48
C LEU A 52 -8.00 6.51 -0.03
N ILE A 53 -7.65 7.41 0.88
CA ILE A 53 -6.99 8.69 0.57
C ILE A 53 -5.69 8.87 1.36
N ASP A 54 -4.78 9.66 0.82
CA ASP A 54 -3.61 10.19 1.54
C ASP A 54 -3.96 11.44 2.36
N GLY A 55 -2.98 11.97 3.10
CA GLY A 55 -3.13 13.16 3.95
C GLY A 55 -3.42 14.46 3.19
N GLU A 56 -3.31 14.46 1.86
CA GLU A 56 -3.72 15.59 1.00
C GLU A 56 -5.06 15.32 0.28
N GLY A 57 -5.75 14.24 0.63
CA GLY A 57 -7.03 13.86 0.05
C GLY A 57 -6.93 13.24 -1.34
N ARG A 58 -5.74 12.81 -1.78
CA ARG A 58 -5.59 12.10 -3.06
C ARG A 58 -5.98 10.65 -2.90
N LEU A 59 -6.67 10.11 -3.90
CA LEU A 59 -6.99 8.69 -3.95
C LEU A 59 -5.73 7.84 -4.08
N VAL A 60 -5.61 6.83 -3.22
CA VAL A 60 -4.57 5.80 -3.31
C VAL A 60 -5.11 4.66 -4.16
N ASN A 61 -4.71 4.62 -5.43
CA ASN A 61 -5.14 3.61 -6.41
C ASN A 61 -3.96 2.92 -7.11
N CYS A 62 -2.74 3.36 -6.86
CA CYS A 62 -1.53 2.86 -7.48
C CYS A 62 -0.37 2.99 -6.49
N VAL A 63 0.22 1.86 -6.11
CA VAL A 63 1.18 1.77 -5.01
C VAL A 63 2.44 1.04 -5.47
N TRP A 64 3.59 1.57 -5.09
CA TRP A 64 4.85 0.82 -5.01
C TRP A 64 5.21 0.66 -3.53
N LYS A 65 5.83 -0.45 -3.14
CA LYS A 65 6.15 -0.72 -1.72
C LYS A 65 7.56 -1.27 -1.53
N THR A 66 8.18 -0.93 -0.39
CA THR A 66 9.34 -1.66 0.16
C THR A 66 8.94 -2.84 1.02
N TRP A 67 7.76 -2.79 1.65
CA TRP A 67 7.22 -3.85 2.50
C TRP A 67 7.20 -5.22 1.82
N ALA A 68 7.67 -6.24 2.52
CA ALA A 68 7.51 -7.63 2.12
C ALA A 68 6.02 -8.04 2.17
N TRP A 69 5.59 -8.95 1.30
CA TRP A 69 4.21 -9.46 1.31
C TRP A 69 3.92 -10.26 2.60
N GLU A 70 4.96 -10.89 3.16
CA GLU A 70 4.96 -11.62 4.42
C GLU A 70 4.42 -10.78 5.58
N THR A 71 4.79 -9.50 5.67
CA THR A 71 4.30 -8.62 6.72
C THR A 71 2.80 -8.35 6.62
N ALA A 72 2.27 -8.25 5.39
CA ALA A 72 0.84 -8.16 5.18
C ALA A 72 0.12 -9.47 5.56
N PHE A 73 0.74 -10.63 5.32
CA PHE A 73 0.19 -11.92 5.72
C PHE A 73 0.20 -12.14 7.23
N ASP A 74 1.24 -11.69 7.93
CA ASP A 74 1.30 -11.79 9.39
C ASP A 74 0.18 -10.97 10.05
N GLN A 75 -0.14 -9.79 9.51
CA GLN A 75 -1.33 -9.03 9.94
C GLN A 75 -2.64 -9.80 9.71
N ILE A 76 -2.77 -10.55 8.61
CA ILE A 76 -3.95 -11.41 8.38
C ILE A 76 -4.03 -12.50 9.44
N ARG A 77 -2.90 -13.16 9.75
CA ARG A 77 -2.84 -14.23 10.76
C ARG A 77 -3.20 -13.72 12.15
N GLU A 78 -2.64 -12.60 12.58
CA GLU A 78 -2.94 -12.01 13.89
C GLU A 78 -4.42 -11.65 14.07
N VAL A 79 -5.08 -11.17 13.01
CA VAL A 79 -6.51 -10.84 13.04
C VAL A 79 -7.37 -12.10 12.93
N SER A 80 -6.93 -13.09 12.14
CA SER A 80 -7.63 -14.37 11.97
C SER A 80 -7.65 -15.21 13.25
N ASP A 81 -6.54 -15.21 14.01
CA ASP A 81 -6.42 -15.93 15.28
C ASP A 81 -7.30 -15.32 16.39
N ARG A 82 -7.74 -14.07 16.21
CA ARG A 82 -8.55 -13.34 17.19
C ARG A 82 -10.05 -13.37 16.90
N GLU A 83 -10.48 -13.31 15.63
CA GLU A 83 -11.91 -13.02 15.34
C GLU A 83 -12.54 -13.71 14.11
N PHE A 84 -11.83 -14.03 13.01
CA PHE A 84 -12.48 -14.48 11.76
C PHE A 84 -11.63 -15.41 10.87
N ALA A 85 -12.23 -16.42 10.24
CA ALA A 85 -11.56 -17.30 9.26
C ALA A 85 -11.16 -16.60 7.94
N ALA A 86 -11.71 -15.40 7.68
CA ALA A 86 -11.33 -14.53 6.58
C ALA A 86 -11.36 -13.08 7.08
N VAL A 87 -10.23 -12.38 7.00
CA VAL A 87 -10.13 -10.99 7.47
C VAL A 87 -10.81 -10.07 6.44
N PRO A 88 -11.89 -9.37 6.80
CA PRO A 88 -12.57 -8.49 5.85
C PRO A 88 -11.67 -7.29 5.53
N ILE A 89 -11.59 -6.95 4.23
CA ILE A 89 -11.03 -5.67 3.77
C ILE A 89 -11.99 -4.57 4.22
N ARG A 90 -11.52 -3.67 5.07
CA ARG A 90 -12.37 -2.59 5.60
C ARG A 90 -12.64 -1.58 4.49
N THR A 91 -13.90 -1.18 4.33
CA THR A 91 -14.32 -0.08 3.46
C THR A 91 -15.20 0.86 4.29
N GLY A 92 -15.20 2.16 3.98
CA GLY A 92 -16.38 2.98 4.32
C GLY A 92 -16.49 3.56 5.74
N HIS A 93 -15.48 3.46 6.61
CA HIS A 93 -15.59 4.02 7.96
C HIS A 93 -14.45 4.99 8.28
N PRO A 94 -14.69 6.32 8.25
CA PRO A 94 -13.70 7.36 8.57
C PRO A 94 -13.02 7.24 9.93
N GLN A 95 -13.64 6.51 10.86
CA GLN A 95 -13.13 6.29 12.22
C GLN A 95 -12.14 5.12 12.31
N ASN A 96 -12.02 4.30 11.27
CA ASN A 96 -11.13 3.15 11.27
C ASN A 96 -9.73 3.55 10.81
N GLU A 97 -8.72 3.16 11.58
CA GLU A 97 -7.33 3.17 11.11
C GLU A 97 -7.18 2.26 9.87
N VAL A 98 -6.38 2.74 8.91
CA VAL A 98 -6.02 1.98 7.71
C VAL A 98 -4.97 0.93 8.07
N ARG A 99 -5.23 -0.33 7.72
CA ARG A 99 -4.23 -1.42 7.85
C ARG A 99 -3.54 -1.65 6.51
N LEU A 100 -2.35 -2.26 6.53
CA LEU A 100 -1.60 -2.55 5.30
C LEU A 100 -2.42 -3.41 4.33
N ILE A 101 -3.18 -4.38 4.85
CA ILE A 101 -4.08 -5.24 4.05
C ILE A 101 -5.22 -4.47 3.38
N ASP A 102 -5.67 -3.35 3.97
CA ASP A 102 -6.75 -2.53 3.42
C ASP A 102 -6.27 -1.72 2.19
N VAL A 103 -4.95 -1.66 1.98
CA VAL A 103 -4.28 -1.10 0.80
C VAL A 103 -3.90 -2.21 -0.17
N LEU A 104 -3.09 -3.19 0.28
CA LEU A 104 -2.43 -4.16 -0.63
C LEU A 104 -3.36 -5.22 -1.21
N LEU A 105 -4.46 -5.55 -0.53
CA LEU A 105 -5.42 -6.56 -1.00
C LEU A 105 -6.69 -5.93 -1.59
N ARG A 106 -6.75 -4.59 -1.65
CA ARG A 106 -7.88 -3.87 -2.20
C ARG A 106 -7.92 -4.04 -3.73
N PRO A 107 -9.02 -4.54 -4.32
CA PRO A 107 -9.10 -4.79 -5.77
C PRO A 107 -8.87 -3.54 -6.63
N GLU A 108 -9.20 -2.36 -6.12
CA GLU A 108 -9.05 -1.09 -6.84
C GLU A 108 -7.63 -0.52 -6.79
N VAL A 109 -6.72 -1.12 -6.00
CA VAL A 109 -5.33 -0.66 -5.86
C VAL A 109 -4.41 -1.50 -6.73
N LEU A 110 -3.77 -0.86 -7.70
CA LEU A 110 -2.69 -1.46 -8.47
C LEU A 110 -1.40 -1.46 -7.65
N VAL A 111 -0.83 -2.64 -7.37
CA VAL A 111 0.44 -2.77 -6.65
C VAL A 111 1.57 -3.12 -7.63
N PHE A 112 2.58 -2.27 -7.73
CA PHE A 112 3.84 -2.57 -8.39
C PHE A 112 4.65 -3.56 -7.54
N GLU A 113 5.13 -4.63 -8.16
CA GLU A 113 5.42 -5.93 -7.52
C GLU A 113 4.15 -6.64 -7.01
N PRO A 114 3.33 -7.14 -7.94
CA PRO A 114 2.10 -7.83 -7.62
C PRO A 114 2.35 -9.11 -6.82
N LEU A 115 1.36 -9.52 -6.02
CA LEU A 115 1.45 -10.65 -5.08
C LEU A 115 2.04 -11.95 -5.66
N TRP A 116 1.89 -12.20 -6.95
CA TRP A 116 2.44 -13.40 -7.58
C TRP A 116 3.97 -13.46 -7.58
N THR A 117 4.70 -12.35 -7.37
CA THR A 117 6.17 -12.35 -7.28
C THR A 117 6.70 -13.13 -6.07
N VAL A 118 5.86 -13.39 -5.07
CA VAL A 118 6.20 -14.27 -3.92
C VAL A 118 6.43 -15.71 -4.36
N ILE A 119 5.78 -16.16 -5.44
CA ILE A 119 5.92 -17.53 -5.97
C ILE A 119 7.34 -17.80 -6.50
N PRO A 120 7.90 -16.99 -7.43
CA PRO A 120 9.28 -17.18 -7.90
C PRO A 120 10.34 -16.72 -6.89
N GLY A 121 9.98 -15.90 -5.89
CA GLY A 121 10.90 -15.48 -4.82
C GLY A 121 11.18 -16.55 -3.76
N ASN A 122 10.37 -17.61 -3.73
CA ASN A 122 10.53 -18.70 -2.78
C ASN A 122 11.59 -19.71 -3.27
N LYS A 123 12.48 -20.16 -2.37
CA LYS A 123 13.52 -21.17 -2.64
C LYS A 123 13.02 -22.62 -2.57
N ALA A 124 11.70 -22.83 -2.54
CA ALA A 124 11.05 -24.12 -2.35
C ALA A 124 11.42 -25.16 -3.43
#